data_AF-A0A976KCM0-F1
#
_entry.id   AF-A0A976KCM0-F1
#
_cell.length_a   1.000
_cell.length_b   1.000
_cell.length_c   1.000
_cell.angle_alpha   90.00
_cell.angle_beta   90.00
_cell.angle_gamma   90.00
#
_symmetry.space_group_name_H-M   'P 1'
#
loop_
_entity.id
_entity.type
_entity.pdbx_description
1 polymer ?
#
loop_
_entity_poly.entity_id
_entity_poly.type
_entity_poly.pdbx_seq_one_letter_code
_entity_poly.pdbx_strand_id
1 'polypeptide(L)'
;MATICGGSLALFDAGVPMLAPVAGVAMGLIKSDDSFAVLSDIAGQEDHYGDMDFKVAGTRDGITALQMDIKIAGVTREIMGTALEQARTGRLHILDLMEKAISEPREELSQYAPRLHTIMIPTDKIRDVIGPGGKTIRSIVEETGCEVEIDNDGKVIIASPDGIAAKRAQEIIEKLTETPEIGKLYDGIVRRVEGYGAFVEILPGADGLIHISELAPYRVKEVTDIVKEGDEVRVKVINIDDQGKVRLSRKAVIMEAPDFDPAEYAGMGYTEDDSQDRRPRRPRGQDRGGSRGPRSGRGGSGRGGGRSTRPGR
;
A
#
# COMPACT_ATOMS: atom_id res chain seq x y z
N MET A 1 2.40 -0.61 40.80
CA MET A 1 1.15 -0.14 40.15
C MET A 1 1.36 1.13 39.35
N ALA A 2 2.04 2.16 39.90
CA ALA A 2 2.39 3.38 39.16
C ALA A 2 2.99 3.15 37.75
N THR A 3 3.86 2.15 37.58
CA THR A 3 4.42 1.78 36.27
C THR A 3 3.38 1.41 35.22
N ILE A 4 2.27 0.78 35.61
CA ILE A 4 1.16 0.46 34.70
C ILE A 4 0.47 1.74 34.24
N CYS A 5 0.14 2.63 35.18
CA CYS A 5 -0.49 3.91 34.88
C CYS A 5 0.41 4.78 33.98
N GLY A 6 1.68 4.94 34.38
CA GLY A 6 2.67 5.70 33.60
C GLY A 6 2.95 5.07 32.24
N GLY A 7 3.04 3.73 32.16
CA GLY A 7 3.20 3.00 30.91
C GLY A 7 2.02 3.16 29.97
N SER A 8 0.78 3.11 30.48
CA SER A 8 -0.43 3.36 29.70
C SER A 8 -0.43 4.77 29.12
N LEU A 9 -0.09 5.79 29.93
CA LEU A 9 0.02 7.18 29.45
C LEU A 9 1.13 7.33 28.41
N ALA A 10 2.29 6.71 28.63
CA ALA A 10 3.42 6.77 27.72
C ALA A 10 3.12 6.12 26.36
N LEU A 11 2.38 5.00 26.34
CA LEU A 11 1.94 4.36 25.10
C LEU A 11 0.94 5.22 24.34
N PHE A 12 0.00 5.88 25.04
CA PHE A 12 -0.92 6.83 24.43
C PHE A 12 -0.17 8.03 23.84
N ASP A 13 0.77 8.60 24.59
CA ASP A 13 1.58 9.73 24.13
C ASP A 13 2.49 9.36 22.95
N ALA A 14 2.96 8.11 22.89
CA ALA A 14 3.73 7.59 21.76
C ALA A 14 2.88 7.31 20.50
N GLY A 15 1.55 7.38 20.58
CA GLY A 15 0.64 7.08 19.47
C GLY A 15 0.38 5.58 19.25
N VAL A 16 0.58 4.75 20.28
CA VAL A 16 0.32 3.31 20.19
C VAL A 16 -1.20 3.07 20.23
N PRO A 17 -1.78 2.32 19.27
CA PRO A 17 -3.23 2.12 19.16
C PRO A 17 -3.75 1.12 20.21
N MET A 18 -3.71 1.50 21.48
CA MET A 18 -4.30 0.74 22.57
C MET A 18 -5.83 0.82 22.53
N LEU A 19 -6.50 -0.27 22.87
CA LEU A 19 -7.97 -0.34 22.89
C LEU A 19 -8.61 0.51 23.98
N ALA A 20 -7.93 0.67 25.12
CA ALA A 20 -8.39 1.42 26.29
C ALA A 20 -7.22 1.72 27.25
N PRO A 21 -7.30 2.77 28.08
CA PRO A 21 -6.30 3.03 29.12
C PRO A 21 -6.39 2.00 30.25
N VAL A 22 -5.23 1.69 30.85
CA VAL A 22 -5.12 0.71 31.95
C VAL A 22 -4.51 1.38 33.18
N ALA A 23 -5.20 1.28 34.32
CA ALA A 23 -4.68 1.73 35.60
C ALA A 23 -4.50 0.55 36.56
N GLY A 24 -3.63 0.73 37.55
CA GLY A 24 -3.44 -0.20 38.65
C GLY A 24 -3.57 0.48 40.00
N VAL A 25 -4.07 -0.24 41.00
CA VAL A 25 -4.14 0.20 42.40
C VAL A 25 -3.56 -0.88 43.31
N ALA A 26 -2.81 -0.45 44.32
CA ALA A 26 -2.30 -1.32 45.37
C ALA A 26 -3.27 -1.30 46.55
N MET A 27 -3.56 -2.46 47.11
CA MET A 27 -4.57 -2.64 48.14
C MET A 27 -4.00 -3.49 49.26
N GLY A 28 -4.42 -3.22 50.48
CA GLY A 28 -4.04 -3.98 51.66
C GLY A 28 -5.25 -4.42 52.46
N LEU A 29 -5.03 -5.38 53.33
CA LEU A 29 -6.00 -5.85 54.29
C LEU A 29 -5.32 -5.98 55.65
N ILE A 30 -5.94 -5.42 56.68
CA ILE A 30 -5.60 -5.67 58.08
C ILE A 30 -6.80 -6.39 58.69
N LYS A 31 -6.56 -7.48 59.41
CA LYS A 31 -7.58 -8.29 60.07
C LYS A 31 -7.19 -8.59 61.50
N SER A 32 -8.09 -8.30 62.44
CA SER A 32 -7.96 -8.66 63.85
C SER A 32 -9.25 -9.31 64.30
N ASP A 33 -9.17 -10.57 64.71
CA ASP A 33 -10.31 -11.40 65.09
C ASP A 33 -11.43 -11.36 64.03
N ASP A 34 -12.60 -10.81 64.38
CA ASP A 34 -13.76 -10.68 63.49
C ASP A 34 -13.81 -9.36 62.69
N SER A 35 -12.89 -8.43 62.96
CA SER A 35 -12.83 -7.13 62.30
C SER A 35 -11.77 -7.09 61.20
N PHE A 36 -12.05 -6.39 60.11
CA PHE A 36 -11.08 -6.14 59.06
C PHE A 36 -11.20 -4.73 58.48
N ALA A 37 -10.12 -4.23 57.91
CA ALA A 37 -10.06 -2.99 57.16
C ALA A 37 -9.35 -3.23 55.83
N VAL A 38 -9.97 -2.77 54.74
CA VAL A 38 -9.35 -2.76 53.41
C VAL A 38 -8.73 -1.38 53.20
N LEU A 39 -7.44 -1.36 52.92
CA LEU A 39 -6.66 -0.15 52.66
C LEU A 39 -6.52 0.04 51.14
N SER A 40 -6.61 1.28 50.69
CA SER A 40 -6.47 1.66 49.27
C SER A 40 -5.23 2.51 49.06
N ASP A 41 -4.50 2.22 47.99
CA ASP A 41 -3.22 2.84 47.64
C ASP A 41 -2.20 2.77 48.78
N ILE A 42 -1.95 1.53 49.24
CA ILE A 42 -1.11 1.28 50.40
C ILE A 42 0.32 1.82 50.25
N ALA A 43 0.81 2.43 51.32
CA ALA A 43 2.21 2.77 51.48
C ALA A 43 3.03 1.50 51.82
N GLY A 44 4.36 1.59 51.65
CA GLY A 44 5.24 0.45 51.96
C GLY A 44 5.18 -0.04 53.41
N GLN A 45 4.88 0.85 54.38
CA GLN A 45 4.67 0.46 55.77
C GLN A 45 3.36 -0.33 55.95
N GLU A 46 2.29 0.07 55.29
CA GLU A 46 0.99 -0.61 55.34
C GLU A 46 1.05 -1.98 54.65
N ASP A 47 1.84 -2.12 53.59
CA ASP A 47 2.17 -3.41 52.97
C ASP A 47 2.96 -4.31 53.93
N HIS A 48 3.99 -3.76 54.61
CA HIS A 48 4.83 -4.52 55.53
C HIS A 48 4.05 -5.07 56.73
N TYR A 49 3.18 -4.25 57.34
CA TYR A 49 2.40 -4.63 58.51
C TYR A 49 1.02 -5.25 58.19
N GLY A 50 0.59 -5.19 56.93
CA GLY A 50 -0.68 -5.74 56.48
C GLY A 50 -0.67 -7.27 56.39
N ASP A 51 -1.83 -7.86 56.63
CA ASP A 51 -2.06 -9.32 56.64
C ASP A 51 -2.26 -9.93 55.25
N MET A 52 -2.61 -9.08 54.29
CA MET A 52 -2.66 -9.43 52.87
C MET A 52 -2.44 -8.15 52.06
N ASP A 53 -1.70 -8.29 50.97
CA ASP A 53 -1.54 -7.26 49.97
C ASP A 53 -1.95 -7.80 48.60
N PHE A 54 -2.58 -6.94 47.81
CA PHE A 54 -2.96 -7.31 46.46
C PHE A 54 -2.92 -6.12 45.53
N LYS A 55 -2.64 -6.41 44.27
CA LYS A 55 -2.45 -5.43 43.21
C LYS A 55 -3.46 -5.76 42.12
N VAL A 56 -4.30 -4.78 41.78
CA VAL A 56 -5.33 -4.94 40.75
C VAL A 56 -5.07 -3.95 39.63
N ALA A 57 -4.97 -4.44 38.41
CA ALA A 57 -4.87 -3.62 37.20
C ALA A 57 -5.98 -3.95 36.21
N GLY A 58 -6.41 -2.96 35.44
CA GLY A 58 -7.52 -3.12 34.51
C GLY A 58 -7.96 -1.85 33.83
N THR A 59 -8.90 -2.03 32.90
CA THR A 59 -9.64 -0.96 32.23
C THR A 59 -10.92 -0.66 33.00
N ARG A 60 -11.79 0.18 32.41
CA ARG A 60 -13.16 0.37 32.89
C ARG A 60 -14.01 -0.89 32.75
N ASP A 61 -13.76 -1.69 31.72
CA ASP A 61 -14.55 -2.88 31.38
C ASP A 61 -14.18 -4.12 32.19
N GLY A 62 -12.95 -4.18 32.72
CA GLY A 62 -12.52 -5.37 33.44
C GLY A 62 -11.12 -5.31 34.02
N ILE A 63 -10.77 -6.39 34.71
CA ILE A 63 -9.44 -6.64 35.28
C ILE A 63 -8.57 -7.29 34.20
N THR A 64 -7.38 -6.74 33.99
CA THR A 64 -6.37 -7.31 33.09
C THR A 64 -5.30 -8.09 33.84
N ALA A 65 -5.04 -7.73 35.11
CA ALA A 65 -4.13 -8.45 35.98
C ALA A 65 -4.55 -8.35 37.45
N LEU A 66 -4.37 -9.45 38.18
CA LEU A 66 -4.57 -9.54 39.62
C LEU A 66 -3.38 -10.30 40.22
N GLN A 67 -2.69 -9.68 41.17
CA GLN A 67 -1.64 -10.31 41.96
C GLN A 67 -2.03 -10.21 43.43
N MET A 68 -1.87 -11.29 44.19
CA MET A 68 -2.24 -11.35 45.60
C MET A 68 -1.17 -12.08 46.39
N ASP A 69 -0.79 -11.52 47.53
CA ASP A 69 0.04 -12.17 48.54
C ASP A 69 -0.73 -12.19 49.87
N ILE A 70 -0.99 -13.39 50.38
CA ILE A 70 -1.81 -13.62 51.57
C ILE A 70 -0.89 -14.16 52.66
N LYS A 71 -0.77 -13.42 53.76
CA LYS A 71 0.14 -13.78 54.87
C LYS A 71 -0.57 -14.52 56.01
N ILE A 72 -1.90 -14.47 56.05
CA ILE A 72 -2.73 -15.10 57.09
C ILE A 72 -3.80 -16.04 56.52
N ALA A 73 -4.29 -16.98 57.33
CA ALA A 73 -5.50 -17.74 57.01
C ALA A 73 -6.77 -16.91 57.31
N GLY A 74 -7.91 -17.31 56.72
CA GLY A 74 -9.22 -16.75 57.07
C GLY A 74 -9.66 -15.54 56.22
N VAL A 75 -9.07 -15.33 55.05
CA VAL A 75 -9.62 -14.40 54.05
C VAL A 75 -10.78 -15.08 53.32
N THR A 76 -12.01 -14.67 53.63
CA THR A 76 -13.22 -15.25 53.04
C THR A 76 -13.53 -14.64 51.67
N ARG A 77 -14.39 -15.30 50.89
CA ARG A 77 -14.88 -14.79 49.61
C ARG A 77 -15.60 -13.43 49.76
N GLU A 78 -16.27 -13.21 50.88
CA GLU A 78 -16.98 -11.95 51.16
C GLU A 78 -16.02 -10.79 51.40
N ILE A 79 -14.96 -11.04 52.19
CA ILE A 79 -13.87 -10.06 52.39
C ILE A 79 -13.23 -9.73 51.03
N MET A 80 -12.97 -10.75 50.21
CA MET A 80 -12.38 -10.56 48.88
C MET A 80 -13.29 -9.76 47.94
N GLY A 81 -14.61 -10.00 47.96
CA GLY A 81 -15.57 -9.25 47.17
C GLY A 81 -15.57 -7.76 47.55
N THR A 82 -15.56 -7.47 48.85
CA THR A 82 -15.46 -6.10 49.37
C THR A 82 -14.15 -5.44 48.94
N ALA A 83 -13.04 -6.17 49.08
CA ALA A 83 -11.72 -5.66 48.73
C ALA A 83 -11.58 -5.36 47.23
N LEU A 84 -12.11 -6.23 46.37
CA LEU A 84 -12.11 -6.04 44.91
C LEU A 84 -13.03 -4.89 44.47
N GLU A 85 -14.18 -4.67 45.14
CA GLU A 85 -15.05 -3.53 44.82
C GLU A 85 -14.40 -2.19 45.22
N GLN A 86 -13.73 -2.15 46.37
CA GLN A 86 -12.96 -0.98 46.78
C GLN A 86 -11.78 -0.75 45.82
N ALA A 87 -11.09 -1.81 45.39
CA ALA A 87 -10.04 -1.73 44.38
C ALA A 87 -10.56 -1.24 43.03
N ARG A 88 -11.76 -1.70 42.60
CA ARG A 88 -12.41 -1.20 41.39
C ARG A 88 -12.67 0.30 41.48
N THR A 89 -13.21 0.76 42.60
CA THR A 89 -13.48 2.20 42.82
C THR A 89 -12.20 3.02 42.77
N GLY A 90 -11.14 2.59 43.47
CA GLY A 90 -9.83 3.25 43.43
C GLY A 90 -9.21 3.27 42.03
N ARG A 91 -9.28 2.15 41.30
CA ARG A 91 -8.78 2.05 39.92
C ARG A 91 -9.51 3.00 38.97
N LEU A 92 -10.84 3.06 39.06
CA LEU A 92 -11.65 3.97 38.23
C LEU A 92 -11.33 5.44 38.55
N HIS A 93 -11.12 5.78 39.81
CA HIS A 93 -10.67 7.12 40.20
C HIS A 93 -9.32 7.50 39.56
N ILE A 94 -8.35 6.57 39.55
CA ILE A 94 -7.05 6.79 38.90
C ILE A 94 -7.22 6.95 37.37
N LEU A 95 -8.07 6.13 36.74
CA LEU A 95 -8.39 6.28 35.30
C LEU A 95 -9.00 7.65 34.99
N ASP A 96 -9.94 8.13 35.81
CA ASP A 96 -10.55 9.46 35.65
C ASP A 96 -9.50 10.58 35.72
N LEU A 97 -8.43 10.40 36.50
CA LEU A 97 -7.31 11.36 36.57
C LEU A 97 -6.36 11.23 35.37
N MET A 98 -6.06 10.01 34.93
CA MET A 98 -5.23 9.74 33.76
C MET A 98 -5.85 10.31 32.48
N GLU A 99 -7.16 10.14 32.29
CA GLU A 99 -7.90 10.63 31.13
C GLU A 99 -7.90 12.17 31.04
N LYS A 100 -7.75 12.89 32.16
CA LYS A 100 -7.55 14.35 32.14
C LYS A 100 -6.21 14.77 31.54
N ALA A 101 -5.22 13.90 31.57
CA ALA A 101 -3.91 14.15 30.97
C ALA A 101 -3.89 13.76 29.49
N ILE A 102 -4.35 12.54 29.17
CA ILE A 102 -4.49 12.05 27.79
C ILE A 102 -5.64 11.03 27.74
N SER A 103 -6.69 11.34 26.99
CA SER A 103 -7.90 10.51 26.91
C SER A 103 -7.83 9.46 25.80
N GLU A 104 -7.05 9.74 24.74
CA GLU A 104 -6.93 8.90 23.55
C GLU A 104 -5.48 8.85 23.08
N PRO A 105 -5.03 7.77 22.43
CA PRO A 105 -3.71 7.73 21.82
C PRO A 105 -3.54 8.86 20.80
N ARG A 106 -2.33 9.40 20.68
CA ARG A 106 -2.03 10.37 19.62
C ARG A 106 -2.26 9.74 18.24
N GLU A 107 -2.81 10.53 17.32
CA GLU A 107 -3.07 10.08 15.93
C GLU A 107 -1.77 9.73 15.19
N GLU A 108 -0.71 10.50 15.46
CA GLU A 108 0.59 10.30 14.84
C GLU A 108 1.59 9.70 15.83
N LEU A 109 2.32 8.68 15.37
CA LEU A 109 3.50 8.16 16.05
C LEU A 109 4.56 9.27 16.16
N SER A 110 5.29 9.27 17.29
CA SER A 110 6.40 10.19 17.54
C SER A 110 7.33 10.33 16.32
N GLN A 111 7.81 11.55 16.07
CA GLN A 111 8.77 11.82 15.00
C GLN A 111 10.09 11.06 15.13
N TYR A 112 10.42 10.59 16.34
CA TYR A 112 11.60 9.77 16.61
C TYR A 112 11.31 8.27 16.58
N ALA A 113 10.03 7.88 16.50
CA ALA A 113 9.67 6.48 16.40
C ALA A 113 9.99 5.97 14.99
N PRO A 114 10.67 4.83 14.85
CA PRO A 114 10.84 4.18 13.56
C PRO A 114 9.48 3.93 12.92
N ARG A 115 9.28 4.47 11.73
CA ARG A 115 8.08 4.21 10.93
C ARG A 115 8.36 2.99 10.05
N LEU A 116 7.43 2.05 10.08
CA LEU A 116 7.42 0.90 9.18
C LEU A 116 6.55 1.25 7.97
N HIS A 117 7.19 1.48 6.83
CA HIS A 117 6.52 1.67 5.56
C HIS A 117 6.46 0.32 4.85
N THR A 118 5.24 -0.17 4.61
CA THR A 118 5.04 -1.42 3.87
C THR A 118 4.60 -1.10 2.45
N ILE A 119 5.31 -1.61 1.46
CA ILE A 119 4.93 -1.55 0.05
C ILE A 119 4.84 -2.97 -0.52
N MET A 120 4.05 -3.14 -1.59
CA MET A 120 3.91 -4.41 -2.29
C MET A 120 4.56 -4.27 -3.66
N ILE A 121 5.48 -5.17 -3.99
CA ILE A 121 6.16 -5.23 -5.29
C ILE A 121 5.80 -6.54 -6.01
N PRO A 122 5.85 -6.56 -7.35
CA PRO A 122 5.70 -7.80 -8.10
C PRO A 122 6.75 -8.85 -7.71
N THR A 123 6.34 -10.11 -7.57
CA THR A 123 7.22 -11.19 -7.07
C THR A 123 8.38 -11.51 -8.00
N ASP A 124 8.21 -11.28 -9.31
CA ASP A 124 9.26 -11.38 -10.32
C ASP A 124 10.34 -10.31 -10.16
N LYS A 125 10.00 -9.16 -9.57
CA LYS A 125 10.89 -8.01 -9.36
C LYS A 125 11.67 -8.03 -8.05
N ILE A 126 11.39 -8.98 -7.16
CA ILE A 126 12.15 -9.17 -5.91
C ILE A 126 13.66 -9.31 -6.19
N ARG A 127 14.02 -10.04 -7.25
CA ARG A 127 15.43 -10.26 -7.63
C ARG A 127 16.13 -8.97 -8.07
N ASP A 128 15.40 -8.07 -8.71
CA ASP A 128 15.93 -6.81 -9.21
C ASP A 128 16.23 -5.86 -8.04
N VAL A 129 15.35 -5.82 -7.03
CA VAL A 129 15.53 -5.01 -5.81
C VAL A 129 16.67 -5.52 -4.92
N ILE A 130 16.80 -6.84 -4.76
CA ILE A 130 17.92 -7.44 -4.00
C ILE A 130 19.23 -7.24 -4.77
N GLY A 131 19.21 -7.46 -6.08
CA GLY A 131 20.37 -7.46 -6.95
C GLY A 131 21.32 -8.64 -6.73
N PRO A 132 22.38 -8.77 -7.54
CA PRO A 132 23.34 -9.87 -7.42
C PRO A 132 24.04 -9.84 -6.06
N GLY A 133 23.82 -10.88 -5.25
CA GLY A 133 24.42 -11.02 -3.92
C GLY A 133 23.94 -9.98 -2.89
N GLY A 134 22.78 -9.34 -3.11
CA GLY A 134 22.26 -8.31 -2.21
C GLY A 134 22.92 -6.93 -2.38
N LYS A 135 23.65 -6.69 -3.48
CA LYS A 135 24.37 -5.43 -3.68
C LYS A 135 23.44 -4.22 -3.81
N THR A 136 22.32 -4.37 -4.51
CA THR A 136 21.37 -3.26 -4.75
C THR A 136 20.71 -2.86 -3.44
N ILE A 137 20.14 -3.82 -2.70
CA ILE A 137 19.51 -3.53 -1.41
C ILE A 137 20.50 -2.95 -0.40
N ARG A 138 21.76 -3.43 -0.37
CA ARG A 138 22.81 -2.82 0.49
C ARG A 138 23.10 -1.38 0.10
N SER A 139 23.15 -1.06 -1.19
CA SER A 139 23.34 0.32 -1.65
C SER A 139 22.18 1.22 -1.21
N ILE A 140 20.93 0.73 -1.26
CA ILE A 140 19.75 1.47 -0.80
C ILE A 140 19.85 1.72 0.71
N VAL A 141 20.21 0.70 1.48
CA VAL A 141 20.40 0.79 2.95
C VAL A 141 21.54 1.76 3.30
N GLU A 142 22.67 1.72 2.58
CA GLU A 142 23.81 2.62 2.81
C GLU A 142 23.49 4.07 2.44
N GLU A 143 22.76 4.30 1.36
CA GLU A 143 22.39 5.65 0.90
C GLU A 143 21.31 6.29 1.78
N THR A 144 20.33 5.50 2.22
CA THR A 144 19.15 6.00 2.94
C THR A 144 19.27 5.83 4.46
N GLY A 145 20.16 4.98 4.95
CA GLY A 145 20.25 4.61 6.36
C GLY A 145 19.04 3.85 6.90
N CYS A 146 18.14 3.37 6.02
CA CYS A 146 16.94 2.63 6.38
C CYS A 146 17.21 1.12 6.46
N GLU A 147 16.47 0.40 7.29
CA GLU A 147 16.44 -1.07 7.23
C GLU A 147 15.36 -1.49 6.23
N VAL A 148 15.70 -2.36 5.29
CA VAL A 148 14.79 -2.84 4.26
C VAL A 148 14.73 -4.37 4.33
N GLU A 149 13.55 -4.91 4.62
CA GLU A 149 13.26 -6.33 4.58
C GLU A 149 12.32 -6.63 3.41
N ILE A 150 12.58 -7.74 2.70
CA ILE A 150 11.76 -8.18 1.57
C ILE A 150 11.33 -9.62 1.81
N ASP A 151 10.02 -9.83 1.85
CA ASP A 151 9.40 -11.14 1.95
C ASP A 151 9.25 -11.79 0.56
N ASN A 152 9.15 -13.13 0.54
CA ASN A 152 9.02 -13.91 -0.70
C ASN A 152 7.69 -13.71 -1.43
N ASP A 153 6.71 -13.07 -0.79
CA ASP A 153 5.40 -12.74 -1.36
C ASP A 153 5.37 -11.36 -2.04
N GLY A 154 6.50 -10.63 -2.03
CA GLY A 154 6.61 -9.29 -2.62
C GLY A 154 6.33 -8.17 -1.62
N LYS A 155 6.12 -8.47 -0.34
CA LYS A 155 6.01 -7.45 0.69
C LYS A 155 7.39 -6.89 1.05
N VAL A 156 7.54 -5.58 0.98
CA VAL A 156 8.76 -4.87 1.37
C VAL A 156 8.45 -4.00 2.58
N ILE A 157 9.22 -4.17 3.65
CA ILE A 157 9.10 -3.41 4.89
C ILE A 157 10.33 -2.50 4.98
N ILE A 158 10.10 -1.20 4.97
CA ILE A 158 11.13 -0.17 5.11
C ILE A 158 10.98 0.43 6.51
N ALA A 159 11.97 0.22 7.37
CA ALA A 159 12.01 0.79 8.71
C ALA A 159 13.00 1.96 8.74
N SER A 160 12.54 3.13 9.21
CA SER A 160 13.42 4.28 9.42
C SER A 160 12.92 5.20 10.53
N PRO A 161 13.81 5.74 11.37
CA PRO A 161 13.46 6.80 12.33
C PRO A 161 13.19 8.15 11.63
N ASP A 162 13.58 8.33 10.37
CA ASP A 162 13.32 9.55 9.59
C ASP A 162 12.34 9.25 8.45
N GLY A 163 11.18 9.92 8.48
CA GLY A 163 10.17 9.80 7.42
C GLY A 163 10.66 10.27 6.06
N ILE A 164 11.65 11.17 5.98
CA ILE A 164 12.25 11.62 4.72
C ILE A 164 13.12 10.51 4.12
N ALA A 165 13.95 9.87 4.96
CA ALA A 165 14.78 8.74 4.56
C ALA A 165 13.93 7.55 4.08
N ALA A 166 12.86 7.21 4.82
CA ALA A 166 11.92 6.16 4.41
C ALA A 166 11.27 6.44 3.05
N LYS A 167 10.84 7.69 2.81
CA LYS A 167 10.26 8.08 1.50
C LYS A 167 11.26 7.94 0.37
N ARG A 168 12.53 8.32 0.59
CA ARG A 168 13.57 8.14 -0.43
C ARG A 168 13.82 6.67 -0.75
N ALA A 169 13.91 5.81 0.28
CA ALA A 169 14.04 4.37 0.07
C ALA A 169 12.84 3.80 -0.69
N GLN A 170 11.62 4.24 -0.34
CA GLN A 170 10.40 3.88 -1.04
C GLN A 170 10.44 4.30 -2.51
N GLU A 171 10.79 5.54 -2.82
CA GLU A 171 10.90 6.05 -4.20
C GLU A 171 11.93 5.29 -5.04
N ILE A 172 13.07 4.91 -4.44
CA ILE A 172 14.10 4.11 -5.14
C ILE A 172 13.55 2.72 -5.48
N ILE A 173 12.88 2.06 -4.52
CA ILE A 173 12.33 0.72 -4.72
C ILE A 173 11.16 0.75 -5.71
N GLU A 174 10.29 1.76 -5.64
CA GLU A 174 9.22 1.97 -6.62
C GLU A 174 9.79 2.16 -8.04
N LYS A 175 10.85 2.96 -8.21
CA LYS A 175 11.50 3.13 -9.53
C LYS A 175 12.15 1.85 -10.07
N LEU A 176 12.71 1.02 -9.19
CA LEU A 176 13.30 -0.28 -9.56
C LEU A 176 12.24 -1.33 -9.92
N THR A 177 11.04 -1.20 -9.36
CA THR A 177 9.94 -2.15 -9.53
C THR A 177 8.85 -1.64 -10.47
N GLU A 178 8.97 -0.41 -10.95
CA GLU A 178 8.08 0.16 -11.94
C GLU A 178 8.14 -0.68 -13.21
N THR A 179 6.98 -1.13 -13.67
CA THR A 179 6.85 -1.90 -14.89
C THR A 179 6.45 -0.94 -16.02
N PRO A 180 7.08 -1.03 -17.21
CA PRO A 180 6.66 -0.25 -18.36
C PRO A 180 5.18 -0.50 -18.66
N GLU A 181 4.37 0.55 -18.73
CA GLU A 181 2.95 0.44 -19.10
C GLU A 181 2.74 0.82 -20.57
N ILE A 182 1.95 0.01 -21.29
CA ILE A 182 1.58 0.31 -22.69
C ILE A 182 0.84 1.65 -22.74
N GLY A 183 1.34 2.57 -23.55
CA GLY A 183 0.76 3.89 -23.77
C GLY A 183 1.30 4.99 -22.85
N LYS A 184 2.12 4.67 -21.83
CA LYS A 184 2.77 5.67 -20.99
C LYS A 184 3.98 6.27 -21.69
N LEU A 185 4.21 7.57 -21.45
CA LEU A 185 5.37 8.32 -21.94
C LEU A 185 6.50 8.21 -20.92
N TYR A 186 7.69 7.88 -21.41
CA TYR A 186 8.91 7.81 -20.61
C TYR A 186 9.97 8.71 -21.25
N ASP A 187 10.78 9.35 -20.40
CA ASP A 187 12.01 10.03 -20.80
C ASP A 187 13.15 9.04 -20.58
N GLY A 188 13.86 8.66 -21.64
CA GLY A 188 14.85 7.59 -21.59
C GLY A 188 16.15 7.97 -22.30
N ILE A 189 17.24 7.30 -21.91
CA ILE A 189 18.58 7.57 -22.46
C ILE A 189 18.95 6.48 -23.47
N VAL A 190 19.43 6.89 -24.63
CA VAL A 190 19.90 5.96 -25.68
C VAL A 190 21.18 5.27 -25.19
N ARG A 191 21.10 3.96 -24.95
CA ARG A 191 22.25 3.14 -24.51
C ARG A 191 23.12 2.67 -25.66
N ARG A 192 22.48 2.26 -26.76
CA ARG A 192 23.17 1.77 -27.96
C ARG A 192 22.34 2.03 -29.21
N VAL A 193 23.02 2.27 -30.32
CA VAL A 193 22.39 2.46 -31.64
C VAL A 193 22.83 1.34 -32.58
N GLU A 194 21.86 0.69 -33.23
CA GLU A 194 22.06 -0.37 -34.21
C GLU A 194 21.48 0.07 -35.57
N GLY A 195 21.89 -0.59 -36.66
CA GLY A 195 21.43 -0.22 -38.01
C GLY A 195 19.91 -0.34 -38.25
N TYR A 196 19.20 -1.09 -37.40
CA TYR A 196 17.75 -1.30 -37.49
C TYR A 196 16.94 -0.59 -36.40
N GLY A 197 17.59 0.05 -35.43
CA GLY A 197 16.91 0.72 -34.32
C GLY A 197 17.83 1.22 -33.21
N ALA A 198 17.25 1.90 -32.23
CA ALA A 198 17.97 2.39 -31.06
C ALA A 198 17.41 1.73 -29.79
N PHE A 199 18.30 1.34 -28.87
CA PHE A 199 17.90 0.85 -27.55
C PHE A 199 17.96 1.98 -26.54
N VAL A 200 16.82 2.21 -25.90
CA VAL A 200 16.62 3.30 -24.95
C VAL A 200 16.27 2.70 -23.61
N GLU A 201 17.01 3.06 -22.58
CA GLU A 201 16.68 2.71 -21.20
C GLU A 201 15.60 3.67 -20.71
N ILE A 202 14.42 3.12 -20.40
CA ILE A 202 13.25 3.88 -19.94
C ILE A 202 13.10 3.84 -18.42
N LEU A 203 13.54 2.74 -17.80
CA LEU A 203 13.57 2.53 -16.36
C LEU A 203 14.86 1.76 -16.04
N PRO A 204 15.40 1.86 -14.81
CA PRO A 204 16.62 1.17 -14.43
C PRO A 204 16.52 -0.35 -14.67
N GLY A 205 17.27 -0.86 -15.64
CA GLY A 205 17.24 -2.28 -16.03
C GLY A 205 16.11 -2.69 -16.99
N ALA A 206 15.31 -1.74 -17.50
CA ALA A 206 14.32 -1.98 -18.56
C ALA A 206 14.70 -1.22 -19.85
N ASP A 207 15.18 -1.98 -20.83
CA ASP A 207 15.50 -1.48 -22.16
C ASP A 207 14.32 -1.65 -23.12
N GLY A 208 14.04 -0.61 -23.90
CA GLY A 208 13.10 -0.69 -25.02
C GLY A 208 13.80 -0.46 -26.36
N LEU A 209 13.26 -1.08 -27.41
CA LEU A 209 13.74 -0.92 -28.79
C LEU A 209 12.83 0.05 -29.54
N ILE A 210 13.43 1.10 -30.10
CA ILE A 210 12.79 1.93 -31.13
C ILE A 210 13.24 1.39 -32.49
N HIS A 211 12.30 0.92 -33.30
CA HIS A 211 12.58 0.50 -34.66
C HIS A 211 12.80 1.72 -35.58
N ILE A 212 13.61 1.59 -36.64
CA ILE A 212 13.91 2.70 -37.58
C ILE A 212 12.65 3.39 -38.16
N SER A 213 11.54 2.65 -38.31
CA SER A 213 10.26 3.19 -38.79
C SER A 213 9.48 4.00 -37.75
N GLU A 214 9.84 3.87 -36.47
CA GLU A 214 9.16 4.48 -35.32
C GLU A 214 9.97 5.64 -34.70
N LEU A 215 11.12 5.98 -35.30
CA LEU A 215 12.01 7.05 -34.86
C LEU A 215 11.50 8.44 -35.22
N ALA A 216 10.89 8.59 -36.39
CA ALA A 216 10.40 9.87 -36.90
C ALA A 216 9.17 9.68 -37.79
N PRO A 217 8.35 10.73 -37.97
CA PRO A 217 7.20 10.68 -38.87
C PRO A 217 7.58 10.51 -40.35
N TYR A 218 8.83 10.76 -40.73
CA TYR A 218 9.35 10.65 -42.11
C TYR A 218 10.32 9.46 -42.27
N ARG A 219 10.62 9.09 -43.52
CA ARG A 219 11.51 7.96 -43.82
C ARG A 219 12.96 8.27 -43.46
N VAL A 220 13.44 7.62 -42.42
CA VAL A 220 14.83 7.72 -41.93
C VAL A 220 15.72 6.77 -42.72
N LYS A 221 16.89 7.25 -43.17
CA LYS A 221 17.88 6.41 -43.87
C LYS A 221 18.79 5.69 -42.87
N GLU A 222 19.32 6.40 -41.88
CA GLU A 222 20.15 5.84 -40.82
C GLU A 222 19.68 6.31 -39.45
N VAL A 223 19.71 5.43 -38.45
CA VAL A 223 19.26 5.75 -37.09
C VAL A 223 20.13 6.83 -36.44
N THR A 224 21.42 6.84 -36.78
CA THR A 224 22.43 7.81 -36.35
C THR A 224 22.15 9.24 -36.80
N ASP A 225 21.28 9.44 -37.80
CA ASP A 225 20.87 10.77 -38.25
C ASP A 225 19.94 11.47 -37.23
N ILE A 226 19.29 10.70 -36.35
CA ILE A 226 18.21 11.19 -35.47
C ILE A 226 18.52 11.02 -33.99
N VAL A 227 19.27 9.98 -33.61
CA VAL A 227 19.66 9.72 -32.22
C VAL A 227 21.11 9.27 -32.14
N LYS A 228 21.81 9.74 -31.12
CA LYS A 228 23.16 9.30 -30.76
C LYS A 228 23.15 8.57 -29.43
N GLU A 229 24.17 7.77 -29.19
CA GLU A 229 24.39 7.16 -27.88
C GLU A 229 24.56 8.25 -26.82
N GLY A 230 23.80 8.14 -25.73
CA GLY A 230 23.75 9.12 -24.65
C GLY A 230 22.70 10.22 -24.81
N ASP A 231 21.96 10.28 -25.93
CA ASP A 231 20.88 11.26 -26.09
C ASP A 231 19.68 10.90 -25.20
N GLU A 232 19.05 11.93 -24.63
CA GLU A 232 17.79 11.81 -23.89
C GLU A 232 16.61 12.00 -24.86
N VAL A 233 15.74 10.99 -24.93
CA VAL A 233 14.61 10.97 -25.86
C VAL A 233 13.31 10.61 -25.15
N ARG A 234 12.25 11.34 -25.46
CA ARG A 234 10.89 11.03 -25.00
C ARG A 234 10.24 9.99 -25.91
N VAL A 235 9.75 8.91 -25.32
CA VAL A 235 9.26 7.71 -26.02
C VAL A 235 7.96 7.21 -25.41
N LYS A 236 7.10 6.62 -26.25
CA LYS A 236 5.87 5.96 -25.81
C LYS A 236 5.99 4.46 -25.95
N VAL A 237 5.57 3.70 -24.95
CA VAL A 237 5.48 2.23 -25.05
C VAL A 237 4.31 1.86 -25.95
N ILE A 238 4.58 1.23 -27.10
CA ILE A 238 3.53 0.81 -28.04
C ILE A 238 3.05 -0.59 -27.69
N ASN A 239 3.98 -1.48 -27.34
CA ASN A 239 3.72 -2.89 -27.15
C ASN A 239 4.78 -3.51 -26.25
N ILE A 240 4.41 -4.52 -25.49
CA ILE A 240 5.30 -5.34 -24.66
C ILE A 240 5.08 -6.77 -25.12
N ASP A 241 6.13 -7.39 -25.66
CA ASP A 241 6.08 -8.77 -26.14
C ASP A 241 6.01 -9.76 -24.96
N ASP A 242 5.57 -11.00 -25.20
CA ASP A 242 5.46 -12.05 -24.17
C ASP A 242 6.81 -12.41 -23.52
N GLN A 243 7.91 -12.03 -24.17
CA GLN A 243 9.29 -12.14 -23.67
C GLN A 243 9.76 -10.93 -22.84
N GLY A 244 8.89 -9.96 -22.56
CA GLY A 244 9.23 -8.74 -21.83
C GLY A 244 9.98 -7.69 -22.66
N LYS A 245 10.06 -7.85 -23.99
CA LYS A 245 10.70 -6.87 -24.87
C LYS A 245 9.77 -5.69 -25.12
N VAL A 246 10.19 -4.51 -24.69
CA VAL A 246 9.40 -3.27 -24.83
C VAL A 246 9.66 -2.66 -26.21
N ARG A 247 8.59 -2.43 -26.98
CA ARG A 247 8.64 -1.67 -28.25
C ARG A 247 8.24 -0.23 -27.98
N LEU A 248 9.13 0.67 -28.37
CA LEU A 248 8.99 2.10 -28.15
C LEU A 248 8.75 2.83 -29.49
N SER A 249 7.94 3.89 -29.46
CA SER A 249 7.81 4.83 -30.57
C SER A 249 8.15 6.24 -30.12
N ARG A 250 9.01 6.90 -30.89
CA ARG A 250 9.22 8.35 -30.82
C ARG A 250 8.25 9.07 -31.76
N LYS A 251 7.89 8.46 -32.89
CA LYS A 251 6.90 8.96 -33.85
C LYS A 251 5.53 9.20 -33.19
N ALA A 252 5.06 8.27 -32.37
CA ALA A 252 3.78 8.43 -31.66
C ALA A 252 3.76 9.63 -30.71
N VAL A 253 4.91 9.95 -30.07
CA VAL A 253 5.04 11.13 -29.21
C VAL A 253 4.98 12.42 -30.04
N ILE A 254 5.70 12.46 -31.16
CA ILE A 254 5.74 13.62 -32.05
C ILE A 254 4.37 13.89 -32.67
N MET A 255 3.64 12.85 -33.08
CA MET A 255 2.31 12.96 -33.68
C MET A 255 1.21 13.33 -32.68
N GLU A 256 1.37 12.99 -31.40
CA GLU A 256 0.41 13.32 -30.34
C GLU A 256 0.73 14.65 -29.63
N ALA A 257 1.85 15.31 -29.98
CA ALA A 257 2.22 16.60 -29.41
C ALA A 257 1.25 17.71 -29.89
N PRO A 258 0.80 18.60 -29.00
CA PRO A 258 -0.15 19.67 -29.35
C PRO A 258 0.40 20.69 -30.36
N ASP A 259 1.72 20.77 -30.51
CA ASP A 259 2.41 21.66 -31.46
C ASP A 259 2.79 20.95 -32.78
N PHE A 260 2.21 19.77 -33.06
CA PHE A 260 2.48 19.04 -34.30
C PHE A 260 1.85 19.75 -35.51
N ASP A 261 2.68 20.36 -36.36
CA ASP A 261 2.28 20.85 -37.68
C ASP A 261 2.73 19.84 -38.78
N PRO A 262 1.79 19.12 -39.43
CA PRO A 262 2.09 18.24 -40.55
C PRO A 262 2.82 18.95 -41.71
N ALA A 263 2.66 20.27 -41.85
CA ALA A 263 3.26 21.05 -42.94
C ALA A 263 4.79 21.18 -42.82
N GLU A 264 5.35 21.16 -41.60
CA GLU A 264 6.80 21.25 -41.40
C GLU A 264 7.55 20.00 -41.87
N TYR A 265 6.88 18.85 -41.86
CA TYR A 265 7.48 17.55 -42.20
C TYR A 265 7.13 17.04 -43.61
N ALA A 266 6.21 17.70 -44.31
CA ALA A 266 5.82 17.36 -45.69
C ALA A 266 7.01 17.37 -46.67
N GLY A 267 8.00 18.25 -46.45
CA GLY A 267 9.23 18.33 -47.27
C GLY A 267 10.26 17.22 -47.01
N MET A 268 10.12 16.44 -45.94
CA MET A 268 11.08 15.40 -45.52
C MET A 268 10.64 13.97 -45.90
N GLY A 269 9.59 13.84 -46.72
CA GLY A 269 9.06 12.54 -47.15
C GLY A 269 7.99 11.96 -46.22
N TYR A 270 7.29 12.83 -45.47
CA TYR A 270 6.05 12.47 -44.78
C TYR A 270 4.95 12.20 -45.83
N THR A 271 4.39 10.99 -45.84
CA THR A 271 3.22 10.65 -46.66
C THR A 271 1.98 10.64 -45.78
N GLU A 272 0.96 11.43 -46.13
CA GLU A 272 -0.34 11.53 -45.44
C GLU A 272 -1.08 10.19 -45.25
N ASP A 273 -0.61 9.12 -45.92
CA ASP A 273 -1.22 7.79 -45.91
C ASP A 273 -1.12 7.05 -44.56
N ASP A 274 -0.16 7.42 -43.69
CA ASP A 274 -0.03 6.84 -42.34
C ASP A 274 -1.10 7.33 -41.35
N SER A 275 -1.92 8.30 -41.74
CA SER A 275 -3.03 8.83 -40.93
C SER A 275 -4.37 8.09 -41.16
N GLN A 276 -4.44 7.16 -42.11
CA GLN A 276 -5.72 6.61 -42.56
C GLN A 276 -6.34 5.53 -41.65
N ASP A 277 -5.61 4.98 -40.68
CA ASP A 277 -6.10 3.82 -39.92
C ASP A 277 -7.03 4.16 -38.73
N ARG A 278 -7.46 5.42 -38.59
CA ARG A 278 -8.44 5.85 -37.56
C ARG A 278 -9.50 6.82 -38.07
N ARG A 279 -10.14 6.52 -39.21
CA ARG A 279 -11.43 7.17 -39.52
C ARG A 279 -12.55 6.53 -38.69
N PRO A 280 -13.34 7.28 -37.89
CA PRO A 280 -14.55 6.74 -37.28
C PRO A 280 -15.53 6.33 -38.39
N ARG A 281 -16.00 5.08 -38.36
CA ARG A 281 -17.01 4.56 -39.30
C ARG A 281 -18.23 5.48 -39.30
N ARG A 282 -18.46 6.19 -40.41
CA ARG A 282 -19.69 6.95 -40.62
C ARG A 282 -20.90 6.00 -40.65
N PRO A 283 -22.06 6.41 -40.10
CA PRO A 283 -23.27 5.59 -40.15
C PRO A 283 -23.75 5.47 -41.60
N ARG A 284 -24.07 4.24 -42.00
CA ARG A 284 -24.55 3.88 -43.33
C ARG A 284 -25.95 4.48 -43.53
N GLY A 285 -26.03 5.62 -44.24
CA GLY A 285 -27.29 6.19 -44.71
C GLY A 285 -27.92 5.27 -45.77
N GLN A 286 -29.18 4.91 -45.57
CA GLN A 286 -29.98 4.10 -46.49
C GLN A 286 -30.49 4.94 -47.67
N ASP A 287 -30.28 4.37 -48.85
CA ASP A 287 -30.71 4.86 -50.15
C ASP A 287 -32.22 5.11 -50.25
N ARG A 288 -32.56 6.20 -50.94
CA ARG A 288 -33.90 6.49 -51.45
C ARG A 288 -34.07 5.93 -52.86
N GLY A 289 -35.23 5.29 -53.08
CA GLY A 289 -35.90 5.13 -54.38
C GLY A 289 -35.74 3.74 -54.97
N GLY A 290 -36.76 2.93 -55.23
CA GLY A 290 -38.19 3.16 -55.29
C GLY A 290 -38.73 2.44 -56.54
N SER A 291 -39.57 1.41 -56.37
CA SER A 291 -40.55 0.99 -57.38
C SER A 291 -41.57 -0.02 -56.84
N ARG A 292 -42.79 0.50 -56.65
CA ARG A 292 -44.12 -0.03 -57.01
C ARG A 292 -44.44 -1.52 -56.84
N GLY A 293 -45.48 -1.78 -56.04
CA GLY A 293 -46.51 -2.78 -56.32
C GLY A 293 -47.10 -3.46 -55.08
N PRO A 294 -48.39 -3.23 -54.72
CA PRO A 294 -49.01 -3.90 -53.58
C PRO A 294 -49.85 -5.09 -54.03
N ARG A 295 -49.68 -6.25 -53.37
CA ARG A 295 -50.69 -7.32 -53.38
C ARG A 295 -50.81 -7.97 -52.00
N SER A 296 -51.81 -7.49 -51.28
CA SER A 296 -52.84 -8.27 -50.60
C SER A 296 -52.54 -9.73 -50.23
N GLY A 297 -52.70 -10.03 -48.94
CA GLY A 297 -53.77 -10.94 -48.54
C GLY A 297 -53.38 -12.15 -47.70
N ARG A 298 -54.06 -12.23 -46.54
CA ARG A 298 -54.47 -13.43 -45.77
C ARG A 298 -53.33 -14.30 -45.23
N GLY A 299 -53.22 -14.51 -43.92
CA GLY A 299 -54.29 -14.90 -42.99
C GLY A 299 -54.19 -16.41 -42.77
N GLY A 300 -54.19 -16.87 -41.52
CA GLY A 300 -54.39 -18.29 -41.23
C GLY A 300 -53.52 -18.86 -40.11
N SER A 301 -54.13 -18.89 -38.93
CA SER A 301 -53.91 -19.82 -37.82
C SER A 301 -53.72 -21.30 -38.20
N GLY A 302 -52.94 -22.03 -37.39
CA GLY A 302 -53.03 -23.50 -37.24
C GLY A 302 -51.79 -24.05 -36.51
N ARG A 303 -51.84 -24.33 -35.20
CA ARG A 303 -52.22 -25.60 -34.52
C ARG A 303 -51.31 -26.82 -34.79
N GLY A 304 -50.79 -27.38 -33.69
CA GLY A 304 -50.35 -28.77 -33.52
C GLY A 304 -48.84 -28.99 -33.73
N GLY A 305 -48.08 -29.72 -32.92
CA GLY A 305 -48.35 -30.61 -31.79
C GLY A 305 -47.14 -31.55 -31.59
N GLY A 306 -46.98 -32.12 -30.39
CA GLY A 306 -46.08 -33.27 -30.08
C GLY A 306 -44.69 -32.88 -29.54
N ARG A 307 -44.36 -33.11 -28.25
CA ARG A 307 -43.75 -34.35 -27.68
C ARG A 307 -42.53 -34.83 -28.48
N SER A 308 -41.34 -35.05 -27.91
CA SER A 308 -41.02 -35.79 -26.68
C SER A 308 -39.51 -35.67 -26.37
N THR A 309 -39.15 -35.89 -25.08
CA THR A 309 -37.93 -36.55 -24.50
C THR A 309 -36.57 -36.35 -25.19
N ARG A 310 -35.46 -36.01 -24.49
CA ARG A 310 -34.80 -36.76 -23.40
C ARG A 310 -33.51 -35.98 -22.98
N PRO A 311 -33.02 -36.05 -21.73
CA PRO A 311 -31.74 -35.46 -21.33
C PRO A 311 -30.59 -36.48 -21.43
N GLY A 312 -29.36 -36.00 -21.62
CA GLY A 312 -28.19 -36.86 -21.67
C GLY A 312 -26.87 -36.12 -21.42
N ARG A 313 -26.37 -36.31 -20.20
CA ARG A 313 -25.00 -36.21 -19.67
C ARG A 313 -24.26 -34.87 -19.71
#